data_AF-A0A662NIL8-F1
#
_entry.id   AF-A0A662NIL8-F1
#
_cell.length_a   1.000
_cell.length_b   1.000
_cell.length_c   1.000
_cell.angle_alpha   90.00
_cell.angle_beta   90.00
_cell.angle_gamma   90.00
#
_symmetry.space_group_name_H-M   'P 1'
#
loop_
_entity.id
_entity.type
_entity.pdbx_description
1 polymer ?
#
loop_
_entity_poly.entity_id
_entity_poly.type
_entity_poly.pdbx_seq_one_letter_code
_entity_poly.pdbx_strand_id
1 'polypeptide(L)'
;KLETKPFLLSIAQDGTGDIYLPGVRILNDEYKDVVILYAKPSYEVRFPVESFVVSANGDFAEARIEEIENGFRISVSANVSKARRAKVELVSRRKRVVKEVIGDTKNVGVFEKEFLNEPLIILGHYDQVSPLKILKGGKFGRIIAGHGKFILRLALDIPFRPDIKEEIEFEVTPKEEATSWGP
;
A
#
# COMPACT_ATOMS: atom_id res chain seq x y z
N LYS A 1 -6.63 -5.42 -25.15
CA LYS A 1 -5.41 -5.09 -24.36
C LYS A 1 -5.87 -4.58 -23.00
N LEU A 2 -5.22 -4.95 -21.89
CA LEU A 2 -5.58 -4.38 -20.59
C LEU A 2 -5.20 -2.89 -20.56
N GLU A 3 -6.17 -2.04 -20.29
CA GLU A 3 -5.98 -0.59 -20.16
C GLU A 3 -5.39 -0.26 -18.79
N THR A 4 -4.57 0.79 -18.72
CA THR A 4 -4.09 1.33 -17.44
C THR A 4 -5.24 2.09 -16.78
N LYS A 5 -5.90 1.51 -15.79
CA LYS A 5 -6.96 2.16 -14.99
C LYS A 5 -6.58 2.19 -13.52
N PRO A 6 -7.00 3.23 -12.76
CA PRO A 6 -6.82 3.25 -11.32
C PRO A 6 -7.42 2.01 -10.67
N PHE A 7 -6.68 1.46 -9.72
CA PHE A 7 -7.07 0.28 -8.95
C PHE A 7 -6.50 0.39 -7.54
N LEU A 8 -7.06 -0.34 -6.58
CA LEU A 8 -6.60 -0.42 -5.20
C LEU A 8 -6.81 -1.84 -4.67
N LEU A 9 -5.74 -2.39 -4.11
CA LEU A 9 -5.74 -3.60 -3.30
C LEU A 9 -5.19 -3.21 -1.93
N SER A 10 -6.07 -3.09 -0.94
CA SER A 10 -5.69 -2.81 0.44
C SER A 10 -6.33 -3.83 1.35
N ILE A 11 -5.62 -4.90 1.66
CA ILE A 11 -6.18 -6.06 2.37
C ILE A 11 -5.24 -6.51 3.47
N ALA A 12 -5.74 -6.50 4.71
CA ALA A 12 -5.07 -7.03 5.88
C ALA A 12 -5.11 -8.56 5.89
N GLN A 13 -4.26 -9.17 6.71
CA GLN A 13 -4.05 -10.63 6.74
C GLN A 13 -5.31 -11.44 7.09
N ASP A 14 -6.26 -10.86 7.81
CA ASP A 14 -7.55 -11.46 8.14
C ASP A 14 -8.58 -11.35 6.99
N GLY A 15 -8.22 -10.72 5.88
CA GLY A 15 -9.12 -10.46 4.76
C GLY A 15 -9.96 -9.19 4.90
N THR A 16 -9.78 -8.40 5.96
CA THR A 16 -10.42 -7.08 6.06
C THR A 16 -9.70 -6.09 5.14
N GLY A 17 -10.47 -5.24 4.45
CA GLY A 17 -9.85 -4.33 3.49
C GLY A 17 -10.80 -3.77 2.46
N ASP A 18 -10.20 -3.13 1.48
CA ASP A 18 -10.78 -2.42 0.36
C ASP A 18 -10.20 -2.96 -0.95
N ILE A 19 -11.07 -3.34 -1.90
CA ILE A 19 -10.68 -3.69 -3.27
C ILE A 19 -11.45 -2.82 -4.24
N TYR A 20 -10.72 -2.21 -5.16
CA TYR A 20 -11.26 -1.49 -6.30
C TYR A 20 -10.47 -1.91 -7.51
N LEU A 21 -11.08 -2.67 -8.40
CA LEU A 21 -10.45 -3.13 -9.62
C LEU A 21 -11.37 -2.80 -10.79
N PRO A 22 -10.82 -2.36 -11.94
CA PRO A 22 -11.56 -2.43 -13.18
C PRO A 22 -11.95 -3.89 -13.48
N GLY A 23 -13.09 -4.09 -14.11
CA GLY A 23 -13.52 -5.42 -14.49
C GLY A 23 -14.81 -5.44 -15.28
N VAL A 24 -15.14 -6.64 -15.76
CA VAL A 24 -16.36 -6.94 -16.50
C VAL A 24 -17.13 -8.05 -15.79
N ARG A 25 -18.46 -7.97 -15.83
CA ARG A 25 -19.37 -9.02 -15.36
C ARG A 25 -20.07 -9.61 -16.57
N ILE A 26 -20.02 -10.94 -16.69
CA ILE A 26 -20.72 -11.65 -17.75
C ILE A 26 -22.19 -11.79 -17.36
N LEU A 27 -23.09 -11.41 -18.27
CA LEU A 27 -24.55 -11.44 -18.04
C LEU A 27 -25.25 -12.57 -18.80
N ASN A 28 -24.55 -13.24 -19.72
CA ASN A 28 -25.08 -14.40 -20.44
C ASN A 28 -25.36 -15.56 -19.48
N ASP A 29 -26.42 -16.32 -19.73
CA ASP A 29 -26.91 -17.35 -18.81
C ASP A 29 -25.91 -18.49 -18.53
N GLU A 30 -25.04 -18.85 -19.47
CA GLU A 30 -24.08 -19.96 -19.29
C GLU A 30 -22.96 -19.61 -18.29
N TYR A 31 -22.52 -18.35 -18.29
CA TYR A 31 -21.44 -17.84 -17.43
C TYR A 31 -21.91 -16.68 -16.56
N LYS A 32 -23.20 -16.70 -16.20
CA LYS A 32 -23.84 -15.59 -15.50
C LYS A 32 -23.08 -15.27 -14.23
N ASP A 33 -22.80 -13.98 -14.05
CA ASP A 33 -22.16 -13.41 -12.88
C ASP A 33 -20.70 -13.81 -12.68
N VAL A 34 -20.07 -14.45 -13.67
CA VAL A 34 -18.61 -14.52 -13.72
C VAL A 34 -18.07 -13.10 -13.89
N VAL A 35 -17.13 -12.74 -13.03
CA VAL A 35 -16.37 -11.49 -13.10
C VAL A 35 -14.94 -11.73 -13.53
N ILE A 36 -14.45 -10.83 -14.38
CA ILE A 36 -13.06 -10.73 -14.76
C ILE A 36 -12.58 -9.38 -14.25
N LEU A 37 -11.84 -9.38 -13.16
CA LEU A 37 -11.22 -8.19 -12.59
C LEU A 37 -9.75 -8.17 -12.99
N TYR A 38 -9.17 -6.98 -13.17
CA TYR A 38 -7.76 -6.87 -13.52
C TYR A 38 -7.09 -5.69 -12.82
N ALA A 39 -5.78 -5.78 -12.67
CA ALA A 39 -4.92 -4.67 -12.31
C ALA A 39 -3.76 -4.64 -13.29
N LYS A 40 -3.54 -3.49 -13.94
CA LYS A 40 -2.35 -3.25 -14.76
C LYS A 40 -1.49 -2.22 -14.05
N PRO A 41 -0.39 -2.64 -13.41
CA PRO A 41 0.54 -1.75 -12.73
C PRO A 41 1.09 -0.63 -13.61
N SER A 42 1.08 0.58 -13.06
CA SER A 42 1.74 1.76 -13.59
C SER A 42 1.66 2.80 -12.48
N TYR A 43 2.79 3.22 -11.91
CA TYR A 43 2.76 4.08 -10.72
C TYR A 43 3.68 5.27 -10.86
N GLU A 44 3.16 6.46 -10.65
CA GLU A 44 3.88 7.65 -10.30
C GLU A 44 3.61 7.91 -8.82
N VAL A 45 4.65 7.81 -7.99
CA VAL A 45 4.57 8.05 -6.55
C VAL A 45 5.06 9.46 -6.33
N ARG A 46 4.34 10.28 -5.55
CA ARG A 46 4.75 11.65 -5.24
C ARG A 46 4.67 11.90 -3.74
N PHE A 47 5.82 12.18 -3.14
CA PHE A 47 5.90 12.58 -1.73
C PHE A 47 5.89 14.09 -1.59
N PRO A 48 5.25 14.65 -0.53
CA PRO A 48 5.28 16.08 -0.27
C PRO A 48 6.61 16.55 0.33
N VAL A 49 7.40 15.63 0.88
CA VAL A 49 8.68 15.88 1.55
C VAL A 49 9.65 14.75 1.24
N GLU A 50 10.95 15.05 1.24
CA GLU A 50 12.01 14.06 1.07
C GLU A 50 12.38 13.36 2.39
N SER A 51 12.03 13.98 3.53
CA SER A 51 12.31 13.41 4.85
C SER A 51 11.34 13.92 5.91
N PHE A 52 11.21 13.15 6.99
CA PHE A 52 10.40 13.51 8.15
C PHE A 52 10.92 12.83 9.41
N VAL A 53 10.61 13.42 10.57
CA VAL A 53 11.25 13.10 11.85
C VAL A 53 10.20 12.86 12.92
N VAL A 54 10.48 11.90 13.81
CA VAL A 54 9.76 11.74 15.08
C VAL A 54 10.77 11.79 16.23
N SER A 55 10.43 12.51 17.30
CA SER A 55 11.25 12.53 18.51
C SER A 55 10.38 12.54 19.75
N ALA A 56 10.82 11.83 20.79
CA ALA A 56 10.14 11.81 22.08
C ALA A 56 11.04 11.29 23.19
N ASN A 57 10.96 11.92 24.37
CA ASN A 57 11.64 11.45 25.59
C ASN A 57 13.16 11.24 25.45
N GLY A 58 13.81 11.94 24.52
CA GLY A 58 15.24 11.79 24.21
C GLY A 58 15.54 10.77 23.10
N ASP A 59 14.54 10.05 22.61
CA ASP A 59 14.68 9.21 21.41
C ASP A 59 14.34 10.01 20.16
N PHE A 60 14.96 9.61 19.05
CA PHE A 60 14.85 10.27 17.76
C PHE A 60 14.87 9.25 16.62
N ALA A 61 14.10 9.50 15.56
CA ALA A 61 14.26 8.85 14.28
C ALA A 61 13.94 9.81 13.13
N GLU A 62 14.76 9.76 12.08
CA GLU A 62 14.56 10.44 10.80
C GLU A 62 14.38 9.37 9.72
N ALA A 63 13.37 9.54 8.87
CA ALA A 63 13.18 8.77 7.65
C ALA A 63 13.45 9.67 6.44
N ARG A 64 14.31 9.22 5.54
CA ARG A 64 14.54 9.79 4.22
C ARG A 64 13.94 8.90 3.16
N ILE A 65 13.30 9.51 2.18
CA ILE A 65 12.50 8.84 1.17
C ILE A 65 13.18 9.03 -0.18
N GLU A 66 13.31 7.95 -0.92
CA GLU A 66 13.79 7.95 -2.29
C GLU A 66 12.74 7.24 -3.15
N GLU A 67 12.24 7.91 -4.17
CA GLU A 67 11.34 7.30 -5.15
C GLU A 67 12.15 6.30 -6.00
N ILE A 68 11.61 5.09 -6.18
CA ILE A 68 12.20 4.07 -7.04
C ILE A 68 11.16 3.62 -8.07
N GLU A 69 11.57 2.78 -9.02
CA GLU A 69 10.61 2.25 -9.97
C GLU A 69 9.50 1.45 -9.26
N ASN A 70 8.25 1.84 -9.50
CA ASN A 70 7.05 1.19 -8.96
C ASN A 70 7.01 1.14 -7.42
N GLY A 71 7.67 2.07 -6.72
CA GLY A 71 7.78 1.99 -5.27
C GLY A 71 8.57 3.14 -4.66
N PHE A 72 9.08 2.90 -3.45
CA PHE A 72 9.96 3.82 -2.76
C PHE A 72 10.89 3.08 -1.79
N ARG A 73 12.06 3.68 -1.55
CA ARG A 73 13.03 3.27 -0.53
C ARG A 73 12.97 4.25 0.64
N ILE A 74 13.10 3.73 1.85
CA ILE A 74 13.16 4.50 3.09
C ILE A 74 14.46 4.18 3.80
N SER A 75 15.29 5.20 4.01
CA SER A 75 16.46 5.12 4.86
C SER A 75 16.14 5.75 6.21
N VAL A 76 16.21 4.95 7.28
CA VAL A 76 15.94 5.38 8.65
C VAL A 76 17.24 5.51 9.42
N SER A 77 17.43 6.66 10.07
CA SER A 77 18.47 6.88 11.07
C SER A 77 17.79 7.14 12.41
N ALA A 78 18.07 6.32 13.40
CA ALA A 78 17.43 6.35 14.71
C ALA A 78 18.47 6.32 15.83
N ASN A 79 18.14 6.98 16.93
CA ASN A 79 18.84 6.85 18.20
C ASN A 79 17.76 6.61 19.25
N VAL A 80 17.57 5.33 19.60
CA VAL A 80 16.54 4.92 20.56
C VAL A 80 17.17 4.31 21.81
N SER A 81 16.79 4.86 22.95
CA SER A 81 17.21 4.45 24.28
C SER A 81 16.04 3.92 25.10
N LYS A 82 14.85 4.54 24.98
CA LYS A 82 13.63 4.16 25.72
C LYS A 82 12.65 3.38 24.85
N ALA A 83 12.53 3.75 23.59
CA ALA A 83 11.79 3.04 22.57
C ALA A 83 12.55 1.76 22.20
N ARG A 84 11.79 0.71 21.88
CA ARG A 84 12.32 -0.57 21.44
C ARG A 84 12.92 -0.48 20.04
N ARG A 85 12.36 0.39 19.19
CA ARG A 85 12.69 0.54 17.77
C ARG A 85 11.94 1.71 17.16
N ALA A 86 12.44 2.20 16.03
CA ALA A 86 11.70 3.00 15.07
C ALA A 86 11.08 2.06 14.01
N LYS A 87 9.79 2.20 13.74
CA LYS A 87 9.01 1.41 12.79
C LYS A 87 8.55 2.29 11.64
N VAL A 88 8.71 1.81 10.40
CA VAL A 88 8.14 2.43 9.21
C VAL A 88 6.93 1.63 8.77
N GLU A 89 5.77 2.30 8.66
CA GLU A 89 4.52 1.67 8.23
C GLU A 89 3.93 2.38 7.01
N LEU A 90 3.49 1.60 6.04
CA LEU A 90 2.55 2.05 5.01
C LEU A 90 1.13 1.85 5.51
N VAL A 91 0.30 2.88 5.37
CA VAL A 91 -1.09 2.85 5.81
C VAL A 91 -2.00 3.29 4.68
N SER A 92 -3.01 2.49 4.38
CA SER A 92 -4.14 2.89 3.55
C SER A 92 -5.32 3.22 4.44
N ARG A 93 -5.88 4.43 4.29
CA ARG A 93 -7.04 4.91 5.05
C ARG A 93 -8.17 5.27 4.08
N ARG A 94 -8.77 4.26 3.46
CA ARG A 94 -9.98 4.47 2.65
C ARG A 94 -11.23 4.19 3.48
N LYS A 95 -11.97 3.09 3.24
CA LYS A 95 -13.09 2.70 4.10
C LYS A 95 -12.63 1.87 5.29
N ARG A 96 -11.62 1.02 5.08
CA ARG A 96 -10.95 0.23 6.12
C ARG A 96 -9.51 0.69 6.25
N VAL A 97 -9.00 0.67 7.48
CA VAL A 97 -7.59 0.98 7.76
C VAL A 97 -6.78 -0.29 7.67
N VAL A 98 -5.87 -0.35 6.69
CA VAL A 98 -4.90 -1.44 6.56
C VAL A 98 -3.50 -0.88 6.77
N LYS A 99 -2.68 -1.63 7.51
CA LYS A 99 -1.31 -1.26 7.85
C LYS A 99 -0.33 -2.35 7.42
N GLU A 100 0.76 -1.94 6.81
CA GLU A 100 1.87 -2.79 6.41
C GLU A 100 3.14 -2.24 7.06
N VAL A 101 3.81 -3.04 7.88
CA VAL A 101 5.14 -2.68 8.40
C VAL A 101 6.13 -2.94 7.28
N ILE A 102 6.79 -1.89 6.81
CA ILE A 102 7.83 -1.99 5.78
C ILE A 102 9.14 -2.47 6.43
N GLY A 103 9.45 -1.95 7.61
CA GLY A 103 10.63 -2.37 8.37
C GLY A 103 10.77 -1.65 9.70
N ASP A 104 11.74 -2.08 10.50
CA ASP A 104 12.08 -1.46 11.77
C ASP A 104 13.57 -1.55 12.09
N THR A 105 14.08 -0.58 12.84
CA THR A 105 15.49 -0.52 13.27
C THR A 105 15.63 0.16 14.63
N LYS A 106 16.76 -0.09 15.29
CA LYS A 106 17.21 0.65 16.48
C LYS A 106 18.23 1.74 16.17
N ASN A 107 18.88 1.65 15.02
CA ASN A 107 19.93 2.59 14.63
C ASN A 107 19.74 2.97 13.16
N VAL A 108 20.46 2.33 12.24
CA VAL A 108 20.29 2.56 10.80
C VAL A 108 19.52 1.39 10.18
N GLY A 109 18.64 1.68 9.22
CA GLY A 109 17.94 0.66 8.43
C GLY A 109 17.54 1.22 7.07
N VAL A 110 17.61 0.38 6.04
CA VAL A 110 17.15 0.72 4.69
C VAL A 110 16.11 -0.29 4.30
N PHE A 111 14.95 0.19 3.88
CA PHE A 111 13.79 -0.63 3.57
C PHE A 111 13.21 -0.21 2.23
N GLU A 112 12.66 -1.17 1.49
CA GLU A 112 12.05 -0.91 0.20
C GLU A 112 10.61 -1.38 0.21
N LYS A 113 9.74 -0.58 -0.41
CA LYS A 113 8.38 -0.96 -0.73
C LYS A 113 8.19 -0.91 -2.23
N GLU A 114 8.11 -2.09 -2.82
CA GLU A 114 7.65 -2.25 -4.20
C GLU A 114 6.14 -2.52 -4.23
N PHE A 115 5.43 -1.81 -5.11
CA PHE A 115 4.07 -2.15 -5.46
C PHE A 115 4.06 -3.31 -6.48
N LEU A 116 2.87 -3.87 -6.71
CA LEU A 116 2.67 -4.94 -7.68
C LEU A 116 3.24 -4.52 -9.05
N ASN A 117 4.19 -5.26 -9.61
CA ASN A 117 4.86 -4.91 -10.87
C ASN A 117 4.30 -5.69 -12.10
N GLU A 118 3.68 -6.85 -11.87
CA GLU A 118 3.06 -7.66 -12.91
C GLU A 118 1.54 -7.44 -13.03
N PRO A 119 0.95 -7.52 -14.23
CA PRO A 119 -0.49 -7.52 -14.40
C PRO A 119 -1.16 -8.66 -13.62
N LEU A 120 -2.21 -8.34 -12.87
CA LEU A 120 -3.03 -9.30 -12.14
C LEU A 120 -4.38 -9.46 -12.83
N ILE A 121 -4.84 -10.70 -13.01
CA ILE A 121 -6.19 -11.03 -13.46
C ILE A 121 -6.83 -11.92 -12.40
N ILE A 122 -8.05 -11.56 -11.99
CA ILE A 122 -8.84 -12.32 -11.03
C ILE A 122 -10.12 -12.76 -11.73
N LEU A 123 -10.33 -14.07 -11.74
CA LEU A 123 -11.50 -14.72 -12.33
C LEU A 123 -12.29 -15.40 -11.21
N GLY A 124 -13.60 -15.22 -11.20
CA GLY A 124 -14.47 -15.89 -10.25
C GLY A 124 -15.92 -15.49 -10.40
N HIS A 125 -16.81 -16.13 -9.65
CA HIS A 125 -18.21 -15.72 -9.58
C HIS A 125 -18.35 -14.48 -8.67
N TYR A 126 -19.23 -13.54 -9.04
CA TYR A 126 -19.44 -12.26 -8.34
C TYR A 126 -19.60 -12.43 -6.82
N ASP A 127 -20.48 -13.34 -6.40
CA ASP A 127 -20.74 -13.61 -4.97
C ASP A 127 -19.62 -14.37 -4.25
N GLN A 128 -18.65 -14.89 -5.00
CA GLN A 128 -17.57 -15.70 -4.46
C GLN A 128 -16.25 -14.93 -4.39
N VAL A 129 -16.07 -13.87 -5.17
CA VAL A 129 -14.88 -13.02 -5.11
C VAL A 129 -14.93 -12.18 -3.83
N SER A 130 -13.89 -12.28 -3.02
CA SER A 130 -13.76 -11.54 -1.76
C SER A 130 -12.30 -11.20 -1.49
N PRO A 131 -12.01 -10.20 -0.64
CA PRO A 131 -10.65 -9.83 -0.33
C PRO A 131 -9.81 -10.98 0.23
N LEU A 132 -10.39 -11.80 1.12
CA LEU A 132 -9.71 -12.96 1.68
C LEU A 132 -9.36 -14.00 0.61
N LYS A 133 -10.24 -14.24 -0.38
CA LYS A 133 -9.93 -15.18 -1.47
C LYS A 133 -8.87 -14.63 -2.42
N ILE A 134 -8.87 -13.32 -2.67
CA ILE A 134 -7.84 -12.68 -3.48
C ILE A 134 -6.47 -12.77 -2.80
N LEU A 135 -6.39 -12.50 -1.49
CA LEU A 135 -5.16 -12.70 -0.71
C LEU A 135 -4.66 -14.14 -0.81
N LYS A 136 -5.52 -15.12 -0.54
CA LYS A 136 -5.15 -16.55 -0.58
C LYS A 136 -4.73 -16.99 -1.99
N GLY A 137 -5.50 -16.61 -3.00
CA GLY A 137 -5.25 -16.97 -4.40
C GLY A 137 -3.94 -16.38 -4.94
N GLY A 138 -3.65 -15.12 -4.60
CA GLY A 138 -2.39 -14.47 -4.93
C GLY A 138 -1.22 -14.82 -4.01
N LYS A 139 -1.43 -15.68 -3.01
CA LYS A 139 -0.45 -16.02 -1.96
C LYS A 139 0.12 -14.80 -1.24
N PHE A 140 -0.69 -13.75 -1.12
CA PHE A 140 -0.35 -12.55 -0.39
C PHE A 140 -0.64 -12.76 1.10
N GLY A 141 0.32 -12.44 1.97
CA GLY A 141 0.07 -12.41 3.42
C GLY A 141 -0.78 -11.21 3.82
N ARG A 142 -0.45 -10.04 3.24
CA ARG A 142 -1.20 -8.78 3.26
C ARG A 142 -0.82 -8.02 1.99
N ILE A 143 -1.62 -7.05 1.58
CA ILE A 143 -1.28 -6.23 0.42
C ILE A 143 -1.79 -4.80 0.58
N ILE A 144 -0.91 -3.83 0.32
CA ILE A 144 -1.27 -2.45 -0.02
C ILE A 144 -0.61 -2.15 -1.36
N ALA A 145 -1.41 -2.04 -2.42
CA ALA A 145 -0.96 -1.75 -3.78
C ALA A 145 -2.04 -1.02 -4.58
N GLY A 146 -1.62 -0.25 -5.58
CA GLY A 146 -2.51 0.49 -6.44
C GLY A 146 -2.36 2.01 -6.28
N HIS A 147 -3.45 2.71 -6.52
CA HIS A 147 -3.49 4.15 -6.73
C HIS A 147 -4.35 4.83 -5.67
N GLY A 148 -4.06 6.10 -5.43
CA GLY A 148 -4.75 6.97 -4.48
C GLY A 148 -3.82 7.49 -3.40
N LYS A 149 -4.42 7.95 -2.30
CA LYS A 149 -3.70 8.53 -1.16
C LYS A 149 -3.32 7.46 -0.14
N PHE A 150 -2.08 7.53 0.31
CA PHE A 150 -1.52 6.65 1.32
C PHE A 150 -0.77 7.47 2.36
N ILE A 151 -0.52 6.85 3.51
CA ILE A 151 0.24 7.47 4.59
C ILE A 151 1.50 6.65 4.83
N LEU A 152 2.64 7.33 4.83
CA LEU A 152 3.88 6.80 5.36
C LEU A 152 4.04 7.28 6.80
N ARG A 153 4.19 6.34 7.73
CA ARG A 153 4.31 6.62 9.15
C ARG A 153 5.67 6.18 9.66
N LEU A 154 6.32 7.04 10.44
CA LEU A 154 7.46 6.71 11.27
C LEU A 154 7.03 6.74 12.73
N ALA A 155 7.24 5.64 13.45
CA ALA A 155 6.73 5.46 14.81
C ALA A 155 7.82 4.94 15.77
N LEU A 156 7.93 5.55 16.95
CA LEU A 156 8.73 5.05 18.07
C LEU A 156 7.90 4.06 18.88
N ASP A 157 8.37 2.81 18.94
CA ASP A 157 7.74 1.71 19.70
C ASP A 157 8.09 1.84 21.20
N ILE A 158 7.23 2.51 21.97
CA ILE A 158 7.49 2.76 23.40
C ILE A 158 6.84 1.65 24.25
N PRO A 159 7.61 0.96 25.12
CA PRO A 159 7.04 -0.03 26.02
C PRO A 159 5.89 0.54 26.86
N PHE A 160 4.77 -0.19 26.90
CA PHE A 160 3.61 0.11 27.75
C PHE A 160 2.92 1.45 27.48
N ARG A 161 3.16 2.07 26.32
CA ARG A 161 2.51 3.30 25.89
C ARG A 161 2.12 3.20 24.41
N PRO A 162 1.15 4.01 23.94
CA PRO A 162 0.91 4.16 22.52
C PRO A 162 2.18 4.66 21.80
N ASP A 163 2.41 4.16 20.59
CA ASP A 163 3.50 4.61 19.75
C ASP A 163 3.40 6.13 19.49
N ILE A 164 4.52 6.83 19.64
CA ILE A 164 4.63 8.23 19.21
C ILE A 164 5.05 8.23 17.75
N LYS A 165 4.39 9.01 16.92
CA LYS A 165 4.47 8.87 15.47
C LYS A 165 4.39 10.21 14.76
N GLU A 166 5.05 10.26 13.62
CA GLU A 166 4.88 11.28 12.60
C GLU A 166 4.33 10.63 11.33
N GLU A 167 3.45 11.34 10.62
CA GLU A 167 2.75 10.84 9.43
C GLU A 167 2.87 11.85 8.28
N ILE A 168 3.23 11.36 7.10
CA ILE A 168 3.08 12.12 5.86
C ILE A 168 2.07 11.43 4.95
N GLU A 169 1.21 12.20 4.29
CA GLU A 169 0.34 11.70 3.23
C GLU A 169 1.04 11.87 1.89
N PHE A 170 1.00 10.84 1.04
CA PHE A 170 1.55 10.86 -0.30
C PHE A 170 0.53 10.27 -1.29
N GLU A 171 0.72 10.55 -2.58
CA GLU A 171 -0.20 10.11 -3.62
C GLU A 171 0.48 9.18 -4.62
N VAL A 172 -0.27 8.19 -5.10
CA VAL A 172 0.14 7.29 -6.18
C VAL A 172 -0.86 7.41 -7.33
N THR A 173 -0.39 7.84 -8.49
CA THR A 173 -1.18 8.01 -9.72
C THR A 173 -0.68 7.08 -10.83
N PRO A 174 -1.49 6.76 -11.86
CA PRO A 174 -0.97 6.07 -13.04
C PRO A 174 0.08 6.91 -13.78
N LYS A 175 1.18 6.31 -14.29
CA LYS A 175 2.20 7.06 -15.08
C LYS A 175 1.71 7.52 -16.45
N GLU A 176 0.72 6.84 -17.01
CA GLU A 176 0.16 7.17 -18.33
C GLU A 176 -1.15 7.94 -18.13
N GLU A 177 -1.32 9.05 -18.85
CA GLU A 177 -2.61 9.72 -18.99
C GLU A 177 -3.66 8.64 -19.34
N ALA A 178 -4.67 8.53 -18.48
CA ALA A 178 -5.91 7.88 -18.87
C ALA A 178 -6.36 8.59 -20.14
N THR A 179 -6.25 7.92 -21.28
CA THR A 179 -6.76 8.41 -22.56
C THR A 179 -8.14 9.00 -22.29
N SER A 180 -8.21 10.30 -22.54
CA SER A 180 -9.38 11.15 -22.49
C SER A 180 -10.67 10.37 -22.72
N TRP A 181 -11.66 10.62 -21.87
CA TRP A 181 -13.06 10.41 -22.24
C TRP A 181 -13.26 10.92 -23.67
N GLY A 182 -13.80 10.07 -24.53
CA GLY A 182 -14.33 10.50 -25.80
C GLY A 182 -15.07 9.36 -26.50
N PRO A 183 -16.09 9.66 -27.33
CA PRO A 183 -16.98 10.83 -27.34
C PRO A 183 -18.20 10.67 -26.41
#